data_AF-A0A226E9B9-F1
#
_entry.id   AF-A0A226E9B9-F1
#
_cell.length_a   1.000
_cell.length_b   1.000
_cell.length_c   1.000
_cell.angle_alpha   90.00
_cell.angle_beta   90.00
_cell.angle_gamma   90.00
#
_symmetry.space_group_name_H-M   'P 1'
#
loop_
_entity.id
_entity.type
_entity.pdbx_description
1 polymer ?
#
loop_
_entity_poly.entity_id
_entity_poly.type
_entity_poly.pdbx_seq_one_letter_code
_entity_poly.pdbx_strand_id
1 'polypeptide(L)'
;MYNFAKGLQELQLNKLYKHIKLCNKWYTEALSHLRRRVIATQLGSFGLGYFFEWNYKKDRATPLTTGAHYLVYQLLVGCLLLVAGPVLFGNGIYLSVTQKNVSPEDVCFAFVAIFLVACCTPVFCFFAKASGPRKFVDIFDAMINLEKSLHETVVLATFARPLASPNGLAIGAICRDESQTTIYLNLFPDIIPPESYSLLRKRVRKPYEATSYVISFCYFILDYAYPPIFLIVGLSPYNPVNTIAQKLFAPKKIFFSALIWIVAGLDTFIGLMMTSSVVAICILIIIYGTVTLYLWTLFITPLKDGNGVELDFKVAIKVHADCE
;
A
#
# COMPACT_ATOMS: atom_id res chain seq x y z
N MET A 1 36.68 -23.89 25.66
CA MET A 1 35.89 -24.07 24.42
C MET A 1 34.40 -23.91 24.65
N TYR A 2 33.77 -24.59 25.62
CA TYR A 2 32.32 -24.50 25.88
C TYR A 2 31.78 -23.06 26.07
N ASN A 3 32.41 -22.24 26.92
CA ASN A 3 31.97 -20.86 27.15
C ASN A 3 32.11 -19.96 25.91
N PHE A 4 33.07 -20.27 25.02
CA PHE A 4 33.27 -19.53 23.77
C PHE A 4 32.19 -19.89 22.74
N ALA A 5 31.90 -21.20 22.59
CA ALA A 5 30.81 -21.68 21.74
C ALA A 5 29.44 -21.11 22.17
N LYS A 6 29.19 -21.08 23.49
CA LYS A 6 27.97 -20.49 24.05
C LYS A 6 27.85 -18.98 23.74
N GLY A 7 28.92 -18.21 23.93
CA GLY A 7 28.93 -16.78 23.62
C GLY A 7 28.72 -16.47 22.13
N LEU A 8 29.30 -17.29 21.24
CA LEU A 8 29.11 -17.14 19.80
C LEU A 8 27.65 -17.43 19.39
N GLN A 9 27.05 -18.46 19.99
CA GLN A 9 25.66 -18.82 19.74
C GLN A 9 24.68 -17.74 20.20
N GLU A 10 24.86 -17.19 21.41
CA GLU A 10 24.03 -16.08 21.92
C GLU A 10 24.13 -14.83 21.02
N LEU A 11 25.32 -14.55 20.48
CA LEU A 11 25.52 -13.43 19.56
C LEU A 11 24.76 -13.63 18.23
N GLN A 12 24.80 -14.85 17.66
CA GLN A 12 24.06 -15.18 16.43
C GLN A 12 22.54 -15.13 16.66
N LEU A 13 22.08 -15.65 17.80
CA LEU A 13 20.66 -15.62 18.17
C LEU A 13 20.15 -14.18 18.33
N ASN A 14 20.93 -13.31 18.99
CA ASN A 14 20.60 -11.90 19.12
C ASN A 14 20.55 -11.17 17.77
N LYS A 15 21.45 -11.51 16.83
CA LYS A 15 21.43 -10.95 15.48
C LYS A 15 20.20 -11.42 14.69
N LEU A 16 19.82 -12.69 14.81
CA LEU A 16 18.63 -13.25 14.19
C LEU A 16 17.36 -12.60 14.75
N TYR A 17 17.26 -12.53 16.08
CA TYR A 17 16.14 -11.91 16.78
C TYR A 17 15.91 -10.46 16.31
N LYS A 18 16.99 -9.70 16.10
CA LYS A 18 16.92 -8.34 15.56
C LYS A 18 16.35 -8.28 14.13
N HIS A 19 16.61 -9.29 13.30
CA HIS A 19 16.02 -9.40 11.95
C HIS A 19 14.55 -9.78 11.99
N ILE A 20 14.18 -10.79 12.78
CA ILE A 20 12.78 -11.18 12.98
C ILE A 20 11.96 -9.98 13.45
N LYS A 21 12.51 -9.21 14.40
CA LYS A 21 11.89 -7.98 14.91
C LYS A 21 11.71 -6.90 13.83
N LEU A 22 12.64 -6.77 12.88
CA LEU A 22 12.54 -5.79 11.80
C LEU A 22 11.47 -6.19 10.78
N CYS A 23 11.40 -7.46 10.38
CA CYS A 23 10.35 -7.94 9.47
C CYS A 23 8.96 -7.84 10.11
N ASN A 24 8.82 -8.27 11.37
CA ASN A 24 7.57 -8.10 12.10
C ASN A 24 7.16 -6.63 12.21
N LYS A 25 8.12 -5.70 12.36
CA LYS A 25 7.82 -4.27 12.37
C LYS A 25 7.15 -3.84 11.06
N TRP A 26 7.64 -4.30 9.91
CA TRP A 26 7.08 -3.92 8.61
C TRP A 26 5.65 -4.41 8.41
N TYR A 27 5.40 -5.67 8.75
CA TYR A 27 4.06 -6.25 8.76
C TYR A 27 3.09 -5.42 9.61
N THR A 28 3.49 -5.10 10.85
CA THR A 28 2.65 -4.29 11.75
C THR A 28 2.44 -2.87 11.25
N GLU A 29 3.44 -2.29 10.58
CA GLU A 29 3.36 -0.96 9.99
C GLU A 29 2.39 -0.96 8.79
N ALA A 30 2.47 -1.97 7.91
CA ALA A 30 1.56 -2.17 6.79
C ALA A 30 0.10 -2.27 7.23
N LEU A 31 -0.17 -3.12 8.22
CA LEU A 31 -1.51 -3.28 8.79
C LEU A 31 -2.01 -2.01 9.47
N SER A 32 -1.14 -1.33 10.23
CA SER A 32 -1.46 -0.04 10.86
C SER A 32 -1.83 1.03 9.83
N HIS A 33 -1.10 1.08 8.72
CA HIS A 33 -1.37 1.97 7.60
C HIS A 33 -2.69 1.65 6.91
N LEU A 34 -2.95 0.38 6.60
CA LEU A 34 -4.22 -0.05 6.01
C LEU A 34 -5.40 0.25 6.95
N ARG A 35 -5.26 -0.06 8.24
CA ARG A 35 -6.26 0.24 9.27
C ARG A 35 -6.61 1.72 9.32
N ARG A 36 -5.60 2.59 9.36
CA ARG A 36 -5.81 4.05 9.34
C ARG A 36 -6.58 4.50 8.11
N ARG A 37 -6.30 3.92 6.94
CA ARG A 37 -7.01 4.25 5.69
C ARG A 37 -8.44 3.74 5.65
N VAL A 38 -8.71 2.55 6.17
CA VAL A 38 -10.07 2.02 6.32
C VAL A 38 -10.89 2.96 7.22
N ILE A 39 -10.34 3.34 8.38
CA ILE A 39 -11.00 4.27 9.31
C ILE A 39 -11.18 5.65 8.67
N ALA A 40 -10.18 6.18 7.96
CA ALA A 40 -10.28 7.46 7.27
C ALA A 40 -11.36 7.44 6.18
N THR A 41 -11.51 6.35 5.44
CA THR A 41 -12.58 6.18 4.43
C THR A 41 -13.96 6.16 5.09
N GLN A 42 -14.08 5.48 6.23
CA GLN A 42 -15.31 5.46 7.02
C GLN A 42 -15.65 6.86 7.54
N LEU A 43 -14.70 7.57 8.17
CA LEU A 43 -14.92 8.91 8.69
C LEU A 43 -15.20 9.93 7.58
N GLY A 44 -14.46 9.87 6.47
CA GLY A 44 -14.64 10.76 5.31
C GLY A 44 -15.97 10.58 4.61
N SER A 45 -16.60 9.41 4.75
CA SER A 45 -17.97 9.14 4.27
C SER A 45 -19.04 9.32 5.35
N PHE A 46 -18.68 9.88 6.52
CA PHE A 46 -19.54 9.95 7.72
C PHE A 46 -20.15 8.60 8.13
N GLY A 47 -19.45 7.51 7.84
CA GLY A 47 -19.91 6.14 8.08
C GLY A 47 -21.08 5.72 7.18
N LEU A 48 -21.40 6.46 6.13
CA LEU A 48 -22.54 6.16 5.26
C LEU A 48 -22.17 5.24 4.11
N GLY A 49 -21.01 5.47 3.46
CA GLY A 49 -20.64 4.80 2.21
C GLY A 49 -19.21 4.28 2.22
N TYR A 50 -19.00 3.03 2.62
CA TYR A 50 -17.69 2.38 2.63
C TYR A 50 -17.78 0.89 2.28
N PHE A 51 -16.65 0.31 1.90
CA PHE A 51 -16.55 -1.07 1.41
C PHE A 51 -15.62 -1.98 2.25
N PHE A 52 -14.96 -1.41 3.27
CA PHE A 52 -14.15 -2.15 4.23
C PHE A 52 -14.54 -1.83 5.67
N GLU A 53 -14.51 -2.86 6.51
CA GLU A 53 -14.57 -2.73 7.95
C GLU A 53 -13.31 -3.29 8.58
N TRP A 54 -12.76 -2.63 9.61
CA TRP A 54 -11.59 -3.16 10.32
C TRP A 54 -12.02 -4.12 11.43
N ASN A 55 -11.61 -5.39 11.35
CA ASN A 55 -11.88 -6.36 12.40
C ASN A 55 -10.74 -6.36 13.43
N TYR A 56 -10.98 -5.72 14.58
CA TYR A 56 -10.02 -5.63 15.68
C TYR A 56 -9.58 -6.97 16.28
N LYS A 57 -10.43 -8.02 16.19
CA LYS A 57 -10.09 -9.35 16.70
C LYS A 57 -9.12 -10.08 15.79
N LYS A 58 -9.22 -9.85 14.48
CA LYS A 58 -8.39 -10.49 13.45
C LYS A 58 -7.23 -9.61 12.98
N ASP A 59 -7.19 -8.36 13.44
CA ASP A 59 -6.31 -7.28 12.96
C ASP A 59 -6.26 -7.20 11.42
N ARG A 60 -7.43 -7.30 10.78
CA ARG A 60 -7.56 -7.45 9.32
C ARG A 60 -8.77 -6.68 8.79
N ALA A 61 -8.62 -6.15 7.58
CA ALA A 61 -9.73 -5.57 6.83
C ALA A 61 -10.71 -6.67 6.40
N THR A 62 -11.99 -6.48 6.68
CA THR A 62 -13.08 -7.35 6.26
C THR A 62 -13.83 -6.69 5.11
N PRO A 63 -13.95 -7.35 3.94
CA PRO A 63 -14.69 -6.80 2.81
C PRO A 63 -16.19 -6.79 3.11
N LEU A 64 -16.84 -5.66 2.89
CA LEU A 64 -18.29 -5.59 2.86
C LEU A 64 -18.77 -6.01 1.46
N THR A 65 -19.53 -7.10 1.39
CA THR A 65 -20.13 -7.60 0.14
C THR A 65 -21.63 -7.32 0.07
N THR A 66 -22.26 -7.09 1.22
CA THR A 66 -23.68 -6.82 1.40
C THR A 66 -23.89 -5.81 2.52
N GLY A 67 -25.05 -5.17 2.56
CA GLY A 67 -25.45 -4.25 3.64
C GLY A 67 -25.64 -2.81 3.17
N ALA A 68 -26.27 -2.00 4.02
CA ALA A 68 -26.64 -0.63 3.68
C ALA A 68 -25.43 0.25 3.34
N HIS A 69 -24.34 0.15 4.10
CA HIS A 69 -23.13 0.96 3.87
C HIS A 69 -22.49 0.70 2.49
N TYR A 70 -22.43 -0.57 2.09
CA TYR A 70 -21.88 -0.94 0.79
C TYR A 70 -22.81 -0.55 -0.36
N LEU A 71 -24.13 -0.70 -0.17
CA LEU A 71 -25.12 -0.24 -1.14
C LEU A 71 -25.03 1.29 -1.35
N VAL A 72 -24.92 2.06 -0.27
CA VAL A 72 -24.74 3.53 -0.35
C VAL A 72 -23.45 3.87 -1.09
N TYR A 73 -22.35 3.16 -0.83
CA TYR A 73 -21.11 3.33 -1.60
C TYR A 73 -21.33 3.07 -3.10
N GLN A 74 -22.00 1.98 -3.47
CA GLN A 74 -22.31 1.67 -4.88
C GLN A 74 -23.19 2.74 -5.53
N LEU A 75 -24.19 3.24 -4.81
CA LEU A 75 -25.05 4.33 -5.28
C LEU A 75 -24.24 5.62 -5.48
N LEU A 76 -23.37 5.99 -4.55
CA LEU A 76 -22.49 7.15 -4.68
C LEU A 76 -21.57 7.03 -5.90
N VAL A 77 -20.97 5.87 -6.13
CA VAL A 77 -20.18 5.61 -7.34
C VAL A 77 -21.04 5.69 -8.60
N GLY A 78 -22.24 5.13 -8.59
CA GLY A 78 -23.20 5.25 -9.69
C GLY A 78 -23.56 6.70 -10.00
N CYS A 79 -23.88 7.50 -8.98
CA CYS A 79 -24.16 8.93 -9.10
C CYS A 79 -22.95 9.71 -9.64
N LEU A 80 -21.74 9.41 -9.15
CA LEU A 80 -20.51 10.04 -9.63
C LEU A 80 -20.33 9.79 -11.13
N LEU A 81 -20.56 8.56 -11.60
CA LEU A 81 -20.30 8.17 -12.99
C LEU A 81 -21.41 8.58 -13.96
N LEU A 82 -22.68 8.46 -13.55
CA LEU A 82 -23.83 8.70 -14.42
C LEU A 82 -24.32 10.14 -14.40
N VAL A 83 -24.05 10.87 -13.32
CA VAL A 83 -24.53 12.25 -13.14
C VAL A 83 -23.35 13.22 -13.10
N ALA A 84 -22.49 13.11 -12.09
CA ALA A 84 -21.46 14.13 -11.87
C ALA A 84 -20.41 14.15 -13.01
N GLY A 85 -19.94 13.00 -13.46
CA GLY A 85 -18.97 12.89 -14.56
C GLY A 85 -19.44 13.58 -15.85
N PRO A 86 -20.60 13.19 -16.42
CA PRO A 86 -21.15 13.84 -17.60
C PRO A 86 -21.41 15.34 -17.41
N VAL A 87 -21.89 15.76 -16.24
CA VAL A 87 -22.13 17.18 -15.92
C VAL A 87 -20.81 17.96 -15.90
N LEU A 88 -19.77 17.45 -15.24
CA LEU A 88 -18.45 18.08 -15.20
C LEU A 88 -17.83 18.15 -16.60
N PHE A 89 -17.92 17.06 -17.36
CA PHE A 89 -17.42 17.00 -18.73
C PHE A 89 -18.14 17.99 -19.66
N GLY A 90 -19.47 18.01 -19.62
CA GLY A 90 -20.28 18.95 -20.39
C GLY A 90 -20.00 20.40 -20.02
N ASN A 91 -19.85 20.71 -18.73
CA ASN A 91 -19.48 22.04 -18.27
C ASN A 91 -18.06 22.43 -18.74
N GLY A 92 -17.10 21.51 -18.75
CA GLY A 92 -15.75 21.76 -19.26
C GLY A 92 -15.73 22.09 -20.76
N ILE A 93 -16.51 21.36 -21.57
CA ILE A 93 -16.68 21.65 -23.01
C ILE A 93 -17.36 23.01 -23.19
N TYR A 94 -18.45 23.26 -22.46
CA TYR A 94 -19.20 24.52 -22.54
C TYR A 94 -18.31 25.73 -22.25
N LEU A 95 -17.52 25.67 -21.16
CA LEU A 95 -16.58 26.73 -20.80
C LEU A 95 -15.49 26.92 -21.85
N SER A 96 -15.02 25.84 -22.46
CA SER A 96 -13.91 25.89 -23.43
C SER A 96 -14.32 26.36 -24.83
N VAL A 97 -15.54 26.05 -25.26
CA VAL A 97 -16.00 26.27 -26.65
C VAL A 97 -16.95 27.46 -26.76
N THR A 98 -17.88 27.61 -25.83
CA THR A 98 -19.03 28.51 -26.03
C THR A 98 -18.81 29.90 -25.46
N GLN A 99 -18.04 30.01 -24.37
CA GLN A 99 -17.99 31.24 -23.60
C GLN A 99 -16.69 32.01 -23.89
N LYS A 100 -16.80 33.16 -24.58
CA LYS A 100 -15.65 33.96 -25.02
C LYS A 100 -14.91 34.70 -23.89
N ASN A 101 -15.59 34.90 -22.76
CA ASN A 101 -15.09 35.69 -21.62
C ASN A 101 -15.04 34.84 -20.34
N VAL A 102 -14.49 33.63 -20.42
CA VAL A 102 -14.25 32.79 -19.22
C VAL A 102 -12.89 33.12 -18.64
N SER A 103 -12.79 33.15 -17.31
CA SER A 103 -11.51 33.24 -16.64
C SER A 103 -10.69 31.95 -16.91
N PRO A 104 -9.39 32.04 -17.24
CA PRO A 104 -8.56 30.86 -17.50
C PRO A 104 -8.51 29.90 -16.30
N GLU A 105 -8.71 30.41 -15.08
CA GLU A 105 -8.79 29.64 -13.86
C GLU A 105 -10.00 28.68 -13.87
N ASP A 106 -11.20 29.15 -14.23
CA ASP A 106 -12.41 28.31 -14.32
C ASP A 106 -12.22 27.13 -15.28
N VAL A 107 -11.59 27.40 -16.42
CA VAL A 107 -11.28 26.37 -17.44
C VAL A 107 -10.29 25.36 -16.87
N CYS A 108 -9.22 25.83 -16.22
CA CYS A 108 -8.23 24.98 -15.58
C CYS A 108 -8.86 24.07 -14.49
N PHE A 109 -9.65 24.63 -13.58
CA PHE A 109 -10.33 23.87 -12.53
C PHE A 109 -11.30 22.84 -13.10
N ALA A 110 -12.03 23.17 -14.17
CA ALA A 110 -12.93 22.22 -14.84
C ALA A 110 -12.15 21.03 -15.43
N PHE A 111 -11.04 21.27 -16.13
CA PHE A 111 -10.22 20.19 -16.68
C PHE A 111 -9.53 19.34 -15.61
N VAL A 112 -9.02 19.96 -14.55
CA VAL A 112 -8.46 19.23 -13.41
C VAL A 112 -9.52 18.33 -12.77
N ALA A 113 -10.75 18.82 -12.57
CA ALA A 113 -11.84 18.02 -12.03
C ALA A 113 -12.19 16.84 -12.95
N ILE A 114 -12.30 17.06 -14.27
CA ILE A 114 -12.55 16.00 -15.25
C ILE A 114 -11.44 14.94 -15.19
N PHE A 115 -10.17 15.37 -15.17
CA PHE A 115 -9.03 14.47 -15.09
C PHE A 115 -9.05 13.63 -13.80
N LEU A 116 -9.29 14.26 -12.65
CA LEU A 116 -9.37 13.56 -11.37
C LEU A 116 -10.49 12.51 -11.35
N VAL A 117 -11.69 12.87 -11.84
CA VAL A 117 -12.82 11.93 -11.95
C VAL A 117 -12.47 10.78 -12.88
N ALA A 118 -11.86 11.06 -14.04
CA ALA A 118 -11.45 10.04 -15.01
C ALA A 118 -10.41 9.08 -14.41
N CYS A 119 -9.38 9.59 -13.72
CA CYS A 119 -8.36 8.77 -13.08
C CYS A 119 -8.90 7.90 -11.93
N CYS A 120 -9.89 8.37 -11.19
CA CYS A 120 -10.44 7.65 -10.04
C CYS A 120 -11.56 6.67 -10.43
N THR A 121 -12.19 6.86 -11.60
CA THR A 121 -13.29 6.04 -12.11
C THR A 121 -12.98 4.53 -12.11
N PRO A 122 -11.83 4.05 -12.63
CA PRO A 122 -11.51 2.61 -12.63
C PRO A 122 -11.43 2.04 -11.20
N VAL A 123 -10.88 2.80 -10.27
CA VAL A 123 -10.73 2.38 -8.87
C VAL A 123 -12.08 2.28 -8.18
N PHE A 124 -12.94 3.28 -8.36
CA PHE A 124 -14.30 3.24 -7.83
C PHE A 124 -15.13 2.11 -8.44
N CYS A 125 -15.04 1.91 -9.76
CA CYS A 125 -15.70 0.80 -10.43
C CYS A 125 -15.20 -0.56 -9.92
N PHE A 126 -13.91 -0.68 -9.60
CA PHE A 126 -13.35 -1.90 -9.04
C PHE A 126 -13.98 -2.22 -7.68
N PHE A 127 -14.02 -1.27 -6.75
CA PHE A 127 -14.59 -1.50 -5.42
C PHE A 127 -16.12 -1.55 -5.38
N ALA A 128 -16.81 -0.91 -6.34
CA ALA A 128 -18.26 -0.98 -6.46
C ALA A 128 -18.75 -2.37 -6.91
N LYS A 129 -17.88 -3.21 -7.50
CA LYS A 129 -18.21 -4.62 -7.77
C LYS A 129 -18.13 -5.44 -6.49
N ALA A 130 -19.12 -6.30 -6.23
CA ALA A 130 -19.17 -7.14 -5.03
C ALA A 130 -17.89 -7.99 -4.81
N SER A 131 -17.21 -8.40 -5.90
CA SER A 131 -15.94 -9.13 -5.81
C SER A 131 -14.72 -8.26 -5.52
N GLY A 132 -14.79 -6.95 -5.77
CA GLY A 132 -13.65 -6.02 -5.72
C GLY A 132 -12.99 -5.94 -4.34
N PRO A 133 -13.75 -5.57 -3.28
CA PRO A 133 -13.22 -5.52 -1.93
C PRO A 133 -12.59 -6.85 -1.48
N ARG A 134 -13.24 -7.97 -1.82
CA ARG A 134 -12.72 -9.32 -1.50
C ARG A 134 -11.39 -9.59 -2.21
N LYS A 135 -11.33 -9.38 -3.53
CA LYS A 135 -10.10 -9.54 -4.32
C LYS A 135 -8.96 -8.67 -3.78
N PHE A 136 -9.26 -7.44 -3.37
CA PHE A 136 -8.25 -6.56 -2.78
C PHE A 136 -7.67 -7.15 -1.49
N VAL A 137 -8.52 -7.59 -0.57
CA VAL A 137 -8.09 -8.22 0.68
C VAL A 137 -7.27 -9.48 0.38
N ASP A 138 -7.75 -10.35 -0.51
CA ASP A 138 -7.04 -11.56 -0.90
C ASP A 138 -5.63 -11.26 -1.48
N ILE A 139 -5.49 -10.23 -2.34
CA ILE A 139 -4.18 -9.80 -2.87
C ILE A 139 -3.29 -9.26 -1.75
N PHE A 140 -3.85 -8.43 -0.87
CA PHE A 140 -3.10 -7.83 0.24
C PHE A 140 -2.59 -8.91 1.21
N ASP A 141 -3.41 -9.90 1.52
CA ASP A 141 -3.00 -11.03 2.35
C ASP A 141 -2.01 -11.96 1.65
N ALA A 142 -2.17 -12.19 0.35
CA ALA A 142 -1.19 -12.93 -0.44
C ALA A 142 0.18 -12.23 -0.41
N MET A 143 0.22 -10.90 -0.52
CA MET A 143 1.45 -10.12 -0.42
C MET A 143 2.10 -10.24 0.97
N ILE A 144 1.31 -10.15 2.03
CA ILE A 144 1.78 -10.35 3.41
C ILE A 144 2.34 -11.76 3.61
N ASN A 145 1.63 -12.78 3.12
CA ASN A 145 2.07 -14.17 3.23
C ASN A 145 3.35 -14.42 2.42
N LEU A 146 3.50 -13.77 1.26
CA LEU A 146 4.70 -13.81 0.46
C LEU A 146 5.90 -13.20 1.20
N GLU A 147 5.71 -12.09 1.93
CA GLU A 147 6.74 -11.50 2.79
C GLU A 147 7.11 -12.45 3.94
N LYS A 148 6.12 -13.06 4.60
CA LYS A 148 6.36 -14.05 5.65
C LYS A 148 7.13 -15.27 5.14
N SER A 149 6.77 -15.79 3.97
CA SER A 149 7.47 -16.91 3.33
C SER A 149 8.90 -16.56 2.95
N LEU A 150 9.14 -15.34 2.44
CA LEU A 150 10.50 -14.85 2.21
C LEU A 150 11.31 -14.86 3.50
N HIS A 151 10.71 -14.38 4.59
CA HIS A 151 11.36 -14.35 5.88
C HIS A 151 11.76 -15.76 6.36
N GLU A 152 10.83 -16.72 6.31
CA GLU A 152 11.08 -18.12 6.67
C GLU A 152 12.17 -18.73 5.78
N THR A 153 12.15 -18.46 4.48
CA THR A 153 13.16 -18.94 3.53
C THR A 153 14.55 -18.35 3.82
N VAL A 154 14.63 -17.05 4.12
CA VAL A 154 15.87 -16.38 4.51
C VAL A 154 16.43 -16.99 5.79
N VAL A 155 15.58 -17.25 6.78
CA VAL A 155 15.95 -17.90 8.05
C VAL A 155 16.44 -19.32 7.78
N LEU A 156 15.70 -20.14 7.01
CA LEU A 156 16.10 -21.51 6.70
C LEU A 156 17.39 -21.57 5.88
N ALA A 157 17.54 -20.75 4.84
CA ALA A 157 18.77 -20.71 4.02
C ALA A 157 19.99 -20.27 4.86
N THR A 158 19.78 -19.37 5.82
CA THR A 158 20.76 -18.94 6.81
C THR A 158 21.18 -20.10 7.72
N PHE A 159 20.28 -21.00 8.13
CA PHE A 159 20.62 -22.07 9.09
C PHE A 159 20.93 -23.44 8.47
N ALA A 160 20.41 -23.75 7.29
CA ALA A 160 20.50 -25.09 6.68
C ALA A 160 21.79 -25.33 5.86
N ARG A 161 22.33 -24.29 5.21
CA ARG A 161 23.54 -24.39 4.38
C ARG A 161 24.79 -24.97 5.08
N PRO A 162 25.08 -24.66 6.35
CA PRO A 162 26.24 -25.23 7.05
C PRO A 162 26.15 -26.73 7.33
N LEU A 163 24.96 -27.35 7.25
CA LEU A 163 24.76 -28.76 7.55
C LEU A 163 25.08 -29.69 6.37
N ALA A 164 25.20 -29.15 5.15
CA ALA A 164 25.47 -29.91 3.92
C ALA A 164 26.97 -30.08 3.61
N SER A 165 27.84 -29.96 4.61
CA SER A 165 29.26 -30.30 4.45
C SER A 165 29.41 -31.82 4.23
N PRO A 166 30.20 -32.28 3.24
CA PRO A 166 30.27 -33.67 2.82
C PRO A 166 30.77 -34.66 3.90
N ASN A 167 31.27 -34.16 5.04
CA ASN A 167 31.64 -34.99 6.19
C ASN A 167 30.50 -35.18 7.21
N GLY A 168 29.33 -34.56 7.01
CA GLY A 168 28.15 -34.65 7.89
C GLY A 168 27.15 -35.74 7.48
N LEU A 169 27.64 -36.93 7.15
CA LEU A 169 26.84 -38.04 6.61
C LEU A 169 26.09 -38.81 7.72
N ALA A 170 25.15 -38.18 8.44
CA ALA A 170 24.28 -38.93 9.38
C ALA A 170 22.98 -38.25 9.88
N ILE A 171 22.65 -37.01 9.53
CA ILE A 171 21.57 -36.26 10.24
C ILE A 171 20.29 -36.09 9.37
N GLY A 172 20.14 -36.88 8.31
CA GLY A 172 19.03 -36.74 7.35
C GLY A 172 17.69 -37.36 7.77
N ALA A 173 17.60 -38.13 8.86
CA ALA A 173 16.44 -39.00 9.12
C ALA A 173 15.57 -38.61 10.33
N ILE A 174 15.87 -37.55 11.09
CA ILE A 174 15.25 -37.30 12.42
C ILE A 174 14.54 -35.93 12.51
N CYS A 175 14.04 -35.37 11.41
CA CYS A 175 13.30 -34.10 11.43
C CYS A 175 11.87 -34.25 10.91
N ARG A 176 11.04 -35.04 11.59
CA ARG A 176 9.58 -35.06 11.36
C ARG A 176 8.75 -34.72 12.61
N ASP A 177 9.39 -34.28 13.69
CA ASP A 177 8.72 -33.94 14.95
C ASP A 177 9.02 -32.48 15.34
N GLU A 178 7.97 -31.65 15.36
CA GLU A 178 8.02 -30.19 15.57
C GLU A 178 8.63 -29.80 16.93
N SER A 179 8.61 -30.73 17.89
CA SER A 179 9.13 -30.56 19.26
C SER A 179 10.67 -30.59 19.38
N GLN A 180 11.41 -31.04 18.35
CA GLN A 180 12.88 -31.16 18.41
C GLN A 180 13.66 -30.01 17.74
N THR A 181 12.99 -29.04 17.12
CA THR A 181 13.63 -27.91 16.42
C THR A 181 14.54 -27.09 17.36
N THR A 182 14.27 -27.08 18.66
CA THR A 182 15.07 -26.35 19.66
C THR A 182 16.41 -27.01 19.98
N ILE A 183 16.59 -28.31 19.73
CA ILE A 183 17.82 -29.04 20.10
C ILE A 183 18.89 -28.90 19.01
N TYR A 184 18.50 -28.80 17.73
CA TYR A 184 19.45 -28.78 16.60
C TYR A 184 20.18 -27.43 16.40
N LEU A 185 19.68 -26.33 16.97
CA LEU A 185 20.35 -25.03 16.94
C LEU A 185 21.63 -24.96 17.79
N ASN A 186 21.89 -25.95 18.66
CA ASN A 186 23.04 -25.97 19.57
C ASN A 186 24.31 -26.64 19.00
N LEU A 187 24.24 -27.35 17.87
CA LEU A 187 25.34 -28.23 17.44
C LEU A 187 26.25 -27.69 16.33
N PHE A 188 25.94 -26.55 15.69
CA PHE A 188 26.76 -26.04 14.58
C PHE A 188 26.96 -24.52 14.62
N PRO A 189 27.88 -24.01 15.47
CA PRO A 189 28.19 -22.58 15.56
C PRO A 189 29.14 -22.04 14.46
N ASP A 190 29.86 -22.89 13.72
CA ASP A 190 31.13 -22.46 13.08
C ASP A 190 31.16 -22.31 11.55
N ILE A 191 30.06 -22.56 10.83
CA ILE A 191 30.18 -22.80 9.37
C ILE A 191 29.71 -21.62 8.49
N ILE A 192 29.28 -20.49 9.06
CA ILE A 192 28.93 -19.32 8.23
C ILE A 192 29.80 -18.12 8.59
N PRO A 193 30.62 -17.61 7.66
CA PRO A 193 31.43 -16.44 7.93
C PRO A 193 30.50 -15.27 8.29
N PRO A 194 30.70 -14.63 9.46
CA PRO A 194 29.85 -13.55 9.94
C PRO A 194 29.80 -12.34 8.98
N GLU A 195 30.73 -12.26 8.02
CA GLU A 195 30.83 -11.22 7.01
C GLU A 195 29.66 -11.23 6.01
N SER A 196 29.24 -12.40 5.51
CA SER A 196 28.16 -12.51 4.51
C SER A 196 26.83 -11.97 5.04
N TYR A 197 26.54 -12.21 6.33
CA TYR A 197 25.35 -11.65 7.00
C TYR A 197 25.40 -10.14 7.13
N SER A 198 26.58 -9.60 7.41
CA SER A 198 26.75 -8.15 7.55
C SER A 198 26.48 -7.42 6.24
N LEU A 199 26.86 -8.02 5.11
CA LEU A 199 26.62 -7.49 3.77
C LEU A 199 25.13 -7.56 3.39
N LEU A 200 24.49 -8.73 3.55
CA LEU A 200 23.05 -8.87 3.26
C LEU A 200 22.22 -7.91 4.12
N ARG A 201 22.55 -7.80 5.42
CA ARG A 201 21.91 -6.83 6.33
C ARG A 201 22.06 -5.40 5.82
N LYS A 202 23.27 -4.98 5.45
CA LYS A 202 23.50 -3.62 4.93
C LYS A 202 22.73 -3.38 3.64
N ARG A 203 22.66 -4.39 2.75
CA ARG A 203 21.96 -4.32 1.46
C ARG A 203 20.44 -4.23 1.61
N VAL A 204 19.84 -4.94 2.56
CA VAL A 204 18.39 -4.90 2.82
C VAL A 204 18.00 -3.66 3.63
N ARG A 205 18.83 -3.26 4.59
CA ARG A 205 18.52 -2.15 5.50
C ARG A 205 18.39 -0.80 4.80
N LYS A 206 19.27 -0.50 3.83
CA LYS A 206 19.27 0.80 3.14
C LYS A 206 18.00 1.02 2.30
N PRO A 207 17.58 0.09 1.42
CA PRO A 207 16.30 0.16 0.73
C PRO A 207 15.13 0.21 1.70
N TYR A 208 15.15 -0.59 2.76
CA TYR A 208 14.11 -0.59 3.80
C TYR A 208 13.92 0.80 4.42
N GLU A 209 15.01 1.45 4.87
CA GLU A 209 14.95 2.76 5.52
C GLU A 209 14.46 3.83 4.52
N ALA A 210 14.93 3.77 3.27
CA ALA A 210 14.46 4.65 2.21
C ALA A 210 12.97 4.46 1.92
N THR A 211 12.49 3.22 1.80
CA THR A 211 11.09 2.92 1.55
C THR A 211 10.20 3.33 2.72
N SER A 212 10.57 3.01 3.96
CA SER A 212 9.80 3.41 5.15
C SER A 212 9.69 4.92 5.26
N TYR A 213 10.75 5.66 4.91
CA TYR A 213 10.72 7.11 4.80
C TYR A 213 9.76 7.60 3.71
N VAL A 214 9.82 7.03 2.50
CA VAL A 214 8.91 7.38 1.39
C VAL A 214 7.46 7.11 1.77
N ILE A 215 7.15 5.94 2.34
CA ILE A 215 5.81 5.59 2.82
C ILE A 215 5.36 6.63 3.85
N SER A 216 6.15 6.88 4.89
CA SER A 216 5.82 7.83 5.95
C SER A 216 5.55 9.24 5.40
N PHE A 217 6.36 9.68 4.43
CA PHE A 217 6.19 10.97 3.77
C PHE A 217 4.91 11.03 2.91
N CYS A 218 4.62 9.98 2.13
CA CYS A 218 3.36 9.87 1.40
C CYS A 218 2.16 9.92 2.35
N TYR A 219 2.24 9.23 3.48
CA TYR A 219 1.21 9.27 4.53
C TYR A 219 1.06 10.66 5.13
N PHE A 220 2.17 11.35 5.39
CA PHE A 220 2.13 12.72 5.89
C PHE A 220 1.40 13.65 4.93
N ILE A 221 1.71 13.59 3.63
CA ILE A 221 1.02 14.38 2.60
C ILE A 221 -0.48 14.06 2.57
N LEU A 222 -0.82 12.78 2.50
CA LEU A 222 -2.19 12.32 2.38
C LEU A 222 -3.04 12.65 3.62
N ASP A 223 -2.47 12.56 4.83
CA ASP A 223 -3.21 12.72 6.09
C ASP A 223 -3.26 14.17 6.57
N TYR A 224 -2.22 14.97 6.31
CA TYR A 224 -2.09 16.31 6.88
C TYR A 224 -2.08 17.43 5.85
N ALA A 225 -1.51 17.21 4.66
CA ALA A 225 -1.43 18.25 3.64
C ALA A 225 -2.69 18.29 2.76
N TYR A 226 -3.24 17.14 2.39
CA TYR A 226 -4.40 17.07 1.50
C TYR A 226 -5.70 17.63 2.10
N PRO A 227 -6.08 17.35 3.36
CA PRO A 227 -7.32 17.91 3.91
C PRO A 227 -7.43 19.43 3.84
N PRO A 228 -6.43 20.25 4.25
CA PRO A 228 -6.53 21.70 4.11
C PRO A 228 -6.53 22.14 2.63
N ILE A 229 -5.78 21.46 1.76
CA ILE A 229 -5.80 21.74 0.32
C ILE A 229 -7.20 21.49 -0.26
N PHE A 230 -7.84 20.37 0.07
CA PHE A 230 -9.19 20.05 -0.39
C PHE A 230 -10.23 20.99 0.18
N LEU A 231 -10.05 21.48 1.40
CA LEU A 231 -10.94 22.48 1.96
C LEU A 231 -10.83 23.82 1.21
N ILE A 232 -9.61 24.25 0.87
CA ILE A 232 -9.39 25.44 0.04
C ILE A 232 -9.98 25.26 -1.36
N VAL A 233 -9.75 24.11 -1.99
CA VAL A 233 -10.31 23.78 -3.32
C VAL A 233 -11.84 23.71 -3.27
N GLY A 234 -12.41 23.07 -2.24
CA GLY A 234 -13.85 22.95 -2.05
C GLY A 234 -14.51 24.30 -1.85
N LEU A 235 -13.96 25.15 -0.99
CA LEU A 235 -14.45 26.51 -0.75
C LEU A 235 -14.01 27.52 -1.83
N SER A 236 -13.25 27.11 -2.85
CA SER A 236 -12.87 28.03 -3.92
C SER A 236 -14.11 28.54 -4.67
N PRO A 237 -14.18 29.84 -5.02
CA PRO A 237 -15.26 30.33 -5.88
C PRO A 237 -15.25 29.65 -7.27
N TYR A 238 -14.08 29.17 -7.70
CA TYR A 238 -13.85 28.45 -8.96
C TYR A 238 -14.20 26.95 -8.89
N ASN A 239 -14.75 26.47 -7.77
CA ASN A 239 -15.19 25.09 -7.65
C ASN A 239 -16.29 24.80 -8.70
N PRO A 240 -16.10 23.80 -9.58
CA PRO A 240 -17.06 23.54 -10.65
C PRO A 240 -18.46 23.18 -10.13
N VAL A 241 -18.55 22.48 -8.99
CA VAL A 241 -19.84 22.13 -8.36
C VAL A 241 -20.57 23.38 -7.90
N ASN A 242 -19.86 24.34 -7.29
CA ASN A 242 -20.43 25.63 -6.90
C ASN A 242 -20.88 26.41 -8.14
N THR A 243 -20.05 26.52 -9.16
CA THR A 243 -20.40 27.25 -10.40
C THR A 243 -21.65 26.67 -11.07
N ILE A 244 -21.78 25.34 -11.11
CA ILE A 244 -22.98 24.67 -11.63
C ILE A 244 -24.19 24.96 -10.74
N ALA A 245 -24.05 24.84 -9.42
CA ALA A 245 -25.15 25.07 -8.48
C ALA A 245 -25.66 26.52 -8.51
N GLN A 246 -24.76 27.51 -8.55
CA GLN A 246 -25.14 28.93 -8.67
C GLN A 246 -25.89 29.20 -9.98
N LYS A 247 -25.46 28.61 -11.10
CA LYS A 247 -26.17 28.71 -12.39
C LYS A 247 -27.55 28.06 -12.35
N LEU A 248 -27.68 26.92 -11.69
CA LEU A 248 -28.93 26.16 -11.64
C LEU A 248 -29.99 26.85 -10.76
N PHE A 249 -29.60 27.37 -9.60
CA PHE A 249 -30.53 27.97 -8.65
C PHE A 249 -30.73 29.47 -8.82
N ALA A 250 -29.81 30.16 -9.51
CA ALA A 250 -29.83 31.61 -9.75
C ALA A 250 -30.30 32.44 -8.53
N PRO A 251 -29.69 32.24 -7.34
CA PRO A 251 -30.20 32.82 -6.10
C PRO A 251 -30.19 34.35 -6.14
N LYS A 252 -31.35 34.99 -5.96
CA LYS A 252 -31.46 36.45 -5.95
C LYS A 252 -30.94 37.12 -4.68
N LYS A 253 -30.88 36.39 -3.55
CA LYS A 253 -30.42 36.92 -2.26
C LYS A 253 -29.03 36.41 -1.93
N ILE A 254 -28.19 37.30 -1.40
CA ILE A 254 -26.80 37.03 -0.98
C ILE A 254 -26.73 35.83 -0.02
N PHE A 255 -27.65 35.75 0.94
CA PHE A 255 -27.69 34.66 1.92
C PHE A 255 -27.85 33.27 1.27
N PHE A 256 -28.74 33.15 0.27
CA PHE A 256 -28.93 31.86 -0.43
C PHE A 256 -27.73 31.50 -1.30
N SER A 257 -27.09 32.49 -1.94
CA SER A 257 -25.86 32.25 -2.70
C SER A 257 -24.72 31.77 -1.82
N ALA A 258 -24.53 32.39 -0.64
CA ALA A 258 -23.54 31.95 0.34
C ALA A 258 -23.83 30.53 0.86
N LEU A 259 -25.10 30.20 1.12
CA LEU A 259 -25.50 28.86 1.55
C LEU A 259 -25.18 27.80 0.48
N ILE A 260 -25.52 28.05 -0.78
CA ILE A 260 -25.21 27.16 -1.91
C ILE A 260 -23.69 26.94 -2.02
N TRP A 261 -22.90 28.00 -1.89
CA TRP A 261 -21.45 27.93 -1.92
C TRP A 261 -20.87 27.06 -0.80
N ILE A 262 -21.35 27.24 0.44
CA ILE A 262 -20.93 26.43 1.58
C ILE A 262 -21.30 24.95 1.37
N VAL A 263 -22.53 24.65 0.94
CA VAL A 263 -22.98 23.27 0.74
C VAL A 263 -22.21 22.60 -0.41
N ALA A 264 -22.07 23.25 -1.55
CA ALA A 264 -21.31 22.72 -2.69
C ALA A 264 -19.83 22.52 -2.34
N GLY A 265 -19.26 23.45 -1.57
CA GLY A 265 -17.86 23.35 -1.14
C GLY A 265 -17.63 22.23 -0.14
N LEU A 266 -18.54 22.02 0.81
CA LEU A 266 -18.50 20.89 1.73
C LEU A 266 -18.66 19.56 0.99
N ASP A 267 -19.63 19.45 0.07
CA ASP A 267 -19.84 18.25 -0.74
C ASP A 267 -18.57 17.90 -1.54
N THR A 268 -17.95 18.90 -2.17
CA THR A 268 -16.68 18.70 -2.91
C THR A 268 -15.54 18.27 -1.99
N PHE A 269 -15.41 18.89 -0.82
CA PHE A 269 -14.41 18.51 0.18
C PHE A 269 -14.57 17.05 0.62
N ILE A 270 -15.81 16.63 0.93
CA ILE A 270 -16.14 15.26 1.32
C ILE A 270 -15.83 14.28 0.19
N GLY A 271 -16.25 14.60 -1.03
CA GLY A 271 -15.97 13.79 -2.22
C GLY A 271 -14.47 13.61 -2.46
N LEU A 272 -13.68 14.68 -2.33
CA LEU A 272 -12.22 14.63 -2.47
C LEU A 272 -11.56 13.82 -1.35
N MET A 273 -12.03 13.94 -0.10
CA MET A 273 -11.53 13.15 1.04
C MET A 273 -11.84 11.65 0.88
N MET A 274 -13.02 11.30 0.40
CA MET A 274 -13.34 9.90 0.07
C MET A 274 -12.46 9.40 -1.07
N THR A 275 -12.33 10.18 -2.14
CA THR A 275 -11.51 9.84 -3.31
C THR A 275 -10.05 9.61 -2.92
N SER A 276 -9.46 10.52 -2.17
CA SER A 276 -8.07 10.41 -1.73
C SER A 276 -7.85 9.19 -0.84
N SER A 277 -8.80 8.87 0.04
CA SER A 277 -8.71 7.70 0.91
C SER A 277 -8.72 6.39 0.11
N VAL A 278 -9.59 6.28 -0.89
CA VAL A 278 -9.66 5.11 -1.78
C VAL A 278 -8.39 4.98 -2.62
N VAL A 279 -7.92 6.08 -3.22
CA VAL A 279 -6.67 6.08 -4.00
C VAL A 279 -5.47 5.74 -3.12
N ALA A 280 -5.43 6.24 -1.88
CA ALA A 280 -4.37 5.94 -0.94
C ALA A 280 -4.29 4.45 -0.58
N ILE A 281 -5.43 3.75 -0.48
CA ILE A 281 -5.47 2.29 -0.29
C ILE A 281 -4.81 1.57 -1.48
N CYS A 282 -5.06 2.02 -2.71
CA CYS A 282 -4.43 1.47 -3.91
C CYS A 282 -2.93 1.78 -4.00
N ILE A 283 -2.53 3.01 -3.67
CA ILE A 283 -1.12 3.38 -3.60
C ILE A 283 -0.40 2.50 -2.57
N LEU A 284 -1.07 2.22 -1.44
CA LEU A 284 -0.51 1.36 -0.40
C LEU A 284 -0.14 -0.01 -0.96
N ILE A 285 -1.08 -0.69 -1.61
CA ILE A 285 -0.83 -2.05 -2.13
C ILE A 285 0.27 -2.04 -3.19
N ILE A 286 0.33 -1.01 -4.04
CA ILE A 286 1.38 -0.88 -5.05
C ILE A 286 2.75 -0.70 -4.41
N ILE A 287 2.89 0.22 -3.43
CA ILE A 287 4.17 0.47 -2.76
C ILE A 287 4.64 -0.78 -2.03
N TYR A 288 3.76 -1.39 -1.22
CA TYR A 288 4.11 -2.61 -0.47
C TYR A 288 4.48 -3.75 -1.43
N GLY A 289 3.71 -3.96 -2.51
CA GLY A 289 3.97 -5.01 -3.49
C GLY A 289 5.30 -4.81 -4.21
N THR A 290 5.59 -3.58 -4.62
CA THR A 290 6.86 -3.23 -5.26
C THR A 290 8.04 -3.51 -4.34
N VAL A 291 7.90 -3.18 -3.06
CA VAL A 291 8.98 -3.38 -2.07
C VAL A 291 9.18 -4.86 -1.77
N THR A 292 8.10 -5.62 -1.58
CA THR A 292 8.17 -7.07 -1.39
C THR A 292 8.87 -7.72 -2.58
N LEU A 293 8.48 -7.37 -3.82
CA LEU A 293 9.12 -7.88 -5.04
C LEU A 293 10.59 -7.48 -5.11
N TYR A 294 10.93 -6.24 -4.75
CA TYR A 294 12.31 -5.76 -4.73
C TYR A 294 13.18 -6.50 -3.68
N LEU A 295 12.63 -6.80 -2.51
CA LEU A 295 13.32 -7.60 -1.50
C LEU A 295 13.54 -9.04 -1.98
N TRP A 296 12.56 -9.60 -2.69
CA TRP A 296 12.69 -10.91 -3.34
C TRP A 296 13.79 -10.93 -4.40
N THR A 297 13.85 -9.93 -5.28
CA THR A 297 14.90 -9.88 -6.31
C THR A 297 16.29 -9.72 -5.69
N LEU A 298 16.43 -8.95 -4.60
CA LEU A 298 17.68 -8.86 -3.86
C LEU A 298 18.14 -10.18 -3.24
N PHE A 299 17.21 -11.07 -2.90
CA PHE A 299 17.51 -12.38 -2.36
C PHE A 299 17.93 -13.38 -3.45
N ILE A 300 17.27 -13.33 -4.61
CA ILE A 300 17.57 -14.20 -5.76
C ILE A 300 18.90 -13.80 -6.42
N THR A 301 19.21 -12.50 -6.45
CA THR A 301 20.41 -12.01 -7.13
C THR A 301 21.67 -12.47 -6.37
N PRO A 302 22.53 -13.31 -6.97
CA PRO A 302 23.72 -13.81 -6.31
C PRO A 302 24.62 -12.65 -5.86
N LEU A 303 25.22 -12.81 -4.67
CA LEU A 303 26.22 -11.86 -4.19
C LEU A 303 27.44 -11.94 -5.10
N LYS A 304 27.93 -10.78 -5.54
CA LYS A 304 29.19 -10.67 -6.28
C LYS A 304 30.30 -11.13 -5.34
N ASP A 305 30.75 -12.37 -5.50
CA ASP A 305 31.95 -12.84 -4.82
C ASP A 305 33.12 -11.95 -5.27
N GLY A 306 34.07 -11.70 -4.37
CA GLY A 306 35.15 -10.72 -4.53
C GLY A 306 36.02 -10.86 -5.80
N ASN A 307 35.80 -11.89 -6.61
CA ASN A 307 36.40 -12.12 -7.92
C ASN A 307 35.74 -11.30 -9.05
N GLY A 308 34.72 -10.50 -8.76
CA GLY A 308 34.24 -9.46 -9.69
C GLY A 308 33.34 -9.95 -10.83
N VAL A 309 32.99 -11.23 -10.90
CA VAL A 309 32.05 -11.74 -11.90
C VAL A 309 30.63 -11.40 -11.45
N GLU A 310 30.10 -10.33 -12.01
CA GLU A 310 28.72 -9.90 -11.81
C GLU A 310 27.83 -10.74 -12.72
N LEU A 311 27.04 -11.64 -12.14
CA LEU A 311 25.95 -12.27 -12.86
C LEU A 311 24.92 -11.19 -13.16
N ASP A 312 24.96 -10.69 -14.40
CA ASP A 312 24.00 -9.72 -14.90
C ASP A 312 22.58 -10.27 -14.69
N PHE A 313 21.70 -9.43 -14.14
CA PHE A 313 20.29 -9.77 -13.87
C PHE A 313 19.60 -10.36 -15.12
N LYS A 314 20.05 -9.92 -16.30
CA LYS A 314 19.63 -10.42 -17.60
C LYS A 314 19.93 -11.91 -17.81
N VAL A 315 21.06 -12.40 -17.28
CA VAL A 315 21.45 -13.82 -17.34
C VAL A 315 20.59 -14.65 -16.38
N ALA A 316 20.30 -14.12 -15.18
CA ALA A 316 19.44 -14.81 -14.22
C ALA A 316 18.00 -15.00 -14.74
N ILE A 317 17.43 -13.97 -15.39
CA ILE A 317 16.11 -14.09 -16.04
C ILE A 317 16.16 -15.12 -17.17
N LYS A 318 17.22 -15.09 -18.00
CA LYS A 318 17.33 -16.02 -19.14
C LYS A 318 17.40 -17.47 -18.69
N VAL A 319 18.19 -17.77 -17.65
CA VAL A 319 18.29 -19.13 -17.08
C VAL A 319 16.94 -19.61 -16.56
N HIS A 320 16.12 -18.73 -15.97
CA HIS A 320 14.80 -19.11 -15.51
C HIS A 320 13.80 -19.35 -16.66
N ALA A 321 13.88 -18.55 -17.72
CA ALA A 321 13.04 -18.70 -18.92
C ALA A 321 13.37 -19.97 -19.73
N ASP A 322 14.62 -20.44 -19.69
CA ASP A 322 15.04 -21.67 -20.36
C ASP A 322 14.70 -22.95 -19.55
N CYS A 323 14.18 -22.82 -18.33
CA CYS A 323 13.81 -23.93 -17.45
C CYS A 323 12.29 -24.24 -17.40
N GLU A 324 11.45 -23.45 -18.05
CA GLU A 324 10.01 -23.73 -18.26
C GLU A 324 9.75 -24.40 -19.62
#